data_AF-A0A4R7FVY3-F1
#
_entry.id   AF-A0A4R7FVY3-F1
#
_cell.length_a   1.000
_cell.length_b   1.000
_cell.length_c   1.000
_cell.angle_alpha   90.00
_cell.angle_beta   90.00
_cell.angle_gamma   90.00
#
_symmetry.space_group_name_H-M   'P 1'
#
loop_
_entity.id
_entity.type
_entity.pdbx_description
1 polymer ?
#
loop_
_entity_poly.entity_id
_entity_poly.type
_entity_poly.pdbx_seq_one_letter_code
_entity_poly.pdbx_strand_id
1 'polypeptide(L)'
;MGQQQADQAMIAATRSAAADYQKRWDTQLAAAYAQNFNEAQLQSLLDQGPQSPHAQLMQSKQADINRMMQQSSSSLLREMMTKAYAKAQQPAAAPSPAPKKSKP
;
A
#
# COMPACT_ATOMS: atom_id res chain seq x y z
N MET A 1 8.48 -18.76 22.68
CA MET A 1 7.73 -17.49 22.90
C MET A 1 8.25 -16.31 22.05
N GLY A 2 9.55 -16.19 21.77
CA GLY A 2 10.09 -15.01 21.05
C GLY A 2 9.73 -14.87 19.57
N GLN A 3 9.71 -15.96 18.80
CA GLN A 3 9.48 -15.91 17.35
C GLN A 3 8.04 -15.49 17.00
N GLN A 4 7.03 -16.10 17.65
CA GLN A 4 5.62 -15.75 17.40
C GLN A 4 5.25 -14.32 17.83
N GLN A 5 5.92 -13.76 18.84
CA GLN A 5 5.73 -12.35 19.21
C GLN A 5 6.35 -11.41 18.17
N ALA A 6 7.52 -11.75 17.64
CA ALA A 6 8.16 -11.00 16.57
C ALA A 6 7.33 -11.02 15.28
N ASP A 7 6.78 -12.17 14.90
CA ASP A 7 5.90 -12.31 13.72
C ASP A 7 4.64 -11.45 13.87
N GLN A 8 3.98 -11.47 15.04
CA GLN A 8 2.80 -10.64 15.29
C GLN A 8 3.12 -9.14 15.28
N ALA A 9 4.25 -8.73 15.87
CA ALA A 9 4.71 -7.34 15.84
C ALA A 9 4.99 -6.86 14.41
N MET A 10 5.59 -7.72 13.59
CA MET A 10 5.85 -7.43 12.18
C MET A 10 4.56 -7.33 11.35
N ILE A 11 3.59 -8.21 11.56
CA ILE A 11 2.28 -8.14 10.89
C ILE A 11 1.54 -6.85 11.28
N ALA A 12 1.52 -6.49 12.56
CA ALA A 12 0.87 -5.27 13.04
C ALA A 12 1.55 -4.01 12.50
N ALA A 13 2.89 -3.98 12.49
CA ALA A 13 3.65 -2.87 11.93
C ALA A 13 3.44 -2.72 10.41
N THR A 14 3.36 -3.84 9.69
CA THR A 14 3.09 -3.85 8.24
C THR A 14 1.68 -3.32 7.95
N ARG A 15 0.66 -3.79 8.68
CA ARG A 15 -0.72 -3.28 8.53
C ARG A 15 -0.81 -1.79 8.83
N SER A 16 -0.13 -1.33 9.89
CA SER A 16 -0.09 0.09 10.24
C SER A 16 0.60 0.94 9.18
N ALA A 17 1.64 0.42 8.53
CA ALA A 17 2.31 1.12 7.44
C ALA A 17 1.44 1.10 6.16
N ALA A 18 0.73 0.01 5.88
CA ALA A 18 0.01 -0.19 4.62
C ALA A 18 -0.93 0.97 4.26
N ALA A 19 -1.62 1.59 5.21
CA ALA A 19 -2.59 2.66 4.93
C ALA A 19 -1.97 3.90 4.23
N ASP A 20 -0.80 4.36 4.68
CA ASP A 20 -0.10 5.50 4.05
C ASP A 20 0.47 5.12 2.69
N TYR A 21 0.90 3.88 2.54
CA TYR A 21 1.47 3.36 1.31
C TYR A 21 0.40 3.07 0.25
N GLN A 22 -0.80 2.70 0.67
CA GLN A 22 -1.94 2.46 -0.21
C GLN A 22 -2.36 3.75 -0.91
N LYS A 23 -2.48 4.88 -0.19
CA LYS A 23 -2.76 6.18 -0.83
C LYS A 23 -1.73 6.57 -1.89
N ARG A 24 -0.44 6.34 -1.60
CA ARG A 24 0.65 6.60 -2.56
C ARG A 24 0.56 5.66 -3.76
N TRP A 25 0.24 4.39 -3.54
CA TRP A 25 0.03 3.40 -4.59
C TRP A 25 -1.15 3.76 -5.49
N ASP A 26 -2.30 4.13 -4.92
CA ASP A 26 -3.49 4.57 -5.67
C ASP A 26 -3.19 5.81 -6.53
N THR A 27 -2.39 6.74 -6.00
CA THR A 27 -1.98 7.94 -6.74
C THR A 27 -1.12 7.57 -7.96
N GLN A 28 -0.18 6.63 -7.81
CA GLN A 28 0.66 6.16 -8.91
C GLN A 28 -0.16 5.39 -9.94
N LEU A 29 -1.13 4.59 -9.49
CA LEU A 29 -2.05 3.88 -10.37
C LEU A 29 -2.87 4.86 -11.20
N ALA A 30 -3.49 5.86 -10.56
CA ALA A 30 -4.25 6.89 -11.24
C ALA A 30 -3.40 7.64 -12.28
N ALA A 31 -2.15 7.98 -11.94
CA ALA A 31 -1.23 8.62 -12.88
C ALA A 31 -0.83 7.70 -14.06
N ALA A 32 -0.69 6.40 -13.86
CA ALA A 32 -0.41 5.45 -14.93
C ALA A 32 -1.61 5.32 -15.89
N TYR A 33 -2.84 5.32 -15.38
CA TYR A 33 -4.04 5.35 -16.21
C TYR A 33 -4.19 6.68 -16.95
N ALA A 34 -4.00 7.82 -16.29
CA ALA A 34 -4.12 9.15 -16.91
C ALA A 34 -3.09 9.41 -18.04
N GLN A 35 -1.95 8.71 -18.03
CA GLN A 35 -0.97 8.77 -19.11
C GLN A 35 -1.35 7.94 -20.35
N ASN A 36 -2.24 6.96 -20.18
CA ASN A 36 -2.60 6.01 -21.24
C ASN A 36 -4.03 6.19 -21.75
N PHE A 37 -4.90 6.84 -20.96
CA PHE A 37 -6.31 7.06 -21.26
C PHE A 37 -6.75 8.46 -20.85
N ASN A 38 -7.71 9.00 -21.59
CA ASN A 38 -8.48 10.16 -21.16
C ASN A 38 -9.73 9.72 -20.37
N GLU A 39 -10.43 10.70 -19.78
CA GLU A 39 -11.62 10.47 -18.95
C GLU A 39 -12.73 9.70 -19.70
N ALA A 40 -13.04 10.08 -20.95
CA ALA A 40 -14.08 9.42 -21.73
C ALA A 40 -13.76 7.96 -22.05
N GLN A 41 -12.49 7.64 -22.28
CA GLN A 41 -12.02 6.27 -22.51
C GLN A 41 -12.13 5.44 -21.24
N LEU A 42 -11.71 5.98 -20.09
CA LEU A 42 -11.86 5.32 -18.80
C LEU A 42 -13.34 5.10 -18.45
N GLN A 43 -14.18 6.10 -18.67
CA GLN A 43 -15.61 6.01 -18.43
C GLN A 43 -16.25 4.93 -19.30
N SER A 44 -15.92 4.88 -20.60
CA SER A 44 -16.39 3.82 -21.49
C SER A 44 -15.92 2.43 -21.06
N LEU A 45 -14.69 2.30 -20.58
CA LEU A 45 -14.17 1.04 -20.03
C LEU A 45 -14.88 0.64 -18.73
N LEU A 46 -15.28 1.60 -17.89
CA LEU A 46 -16.03 1.34 -16.66
C LEU A 46 -17.47 0.92 -16.95
N ASP A 47 -18.15 1.61 -17.88
CA ASP A 47 -19.56 1.35 -18.22
C ASP A 47 -19.75 0.08 -19.06
N GLN A 48 -18.83 -0.19 -20.00
CA GLN A 48 -19.01 -1.23 -21.03
C GLN A 48 -18.00 -2.37 -20.91
N GLY A 49 -16.95 -2.21 -20.09
CA GLY A 49 -15.94 -3.24 -19.86
C GLY A 49 -15.38 -3.81 -21.18
N PRO A 50 -15.43 -5.13 -21.40
CA PRO A 50 -14.90 -5.76 -22.61
C PRO A 50 -15.67 -5.41 -23.89
N GLN A 51 -16.88 -4.85 -23.79
CA GLN A 51 -17.64 -4.37 -24.96
C GLN A 51 -17.29 -2.93 -25.34
N SER A 52 -16.48 -2.24 -24.52
CA SER A 52 -16.01 -0.89 -24.85
C SER A 52 -15.22 -0.91 -26.16
N PRO A 53 -15.38 0.11 -27.04
CA PRO A 53 -14.49 0.30 -28.18
C PRO A 53 -13.02 0.47 -27.77
N HIS A 54 -12.74 0.74 -26.49
CA HIS A 54 -11.40 0.90 -25.94
C HIS A 54 -10.86 -0.36 -25.26
N ALA A 55 -11.60 -1.48 -25.23
CA ALA A 55 -11.15 -2.72 -24.57
C ALA A 55 -9.84 -3.26 -25.16
N GLN A 56 -9.66 -3.18 -26.48
CA GLN A 56 -8.45 -3.63 -27.16
C GLN A 56 -7.24 -2.70 -26.90
N LEU A 57 -7.51 -1.40 -26.76
CA LEU A 57 -6.51 -0.44 -26.29
C LEU A 57 -6.09 -0.74 -24.85
N MET A 58 -7.06 -1.06 -23.98
CA MET A 58 -6.79 -1.45 -22.59
C MET A 58 -5.87 -2.66 -22.50
N GLN A 59 -6.14 -3.72 -23.26
CA GLN A 59 -5.26 -4.90 -23.32
C GLN A 59 -3.85 -4.54 -23.80
N SER A 60 -3.75 -3.67 -24.81
CA SER A 60 -2.47 -3.25 -25.38
C SER A 60 -1.63 -2.40 -24.41
N LYS A 61 -2.29 -1.63 -23.52
CA LYS A 61 -1.63 -0.78 -22.50
C LYS A 61 -1.39 -1.48 -21.17
N GLN A 62 -2.03 -2.62 -20.93
CA GLN A 62 -1.91 -3.38 -19.68
C GLN A 62 -0.44 -3.68 -19.30
N ALA A 63 0.38 -4.07 -20.28
CA ALA A 63 1.80 -4.37 -20.05
C ALA A 63 2.60 -3.14 -19.61
N ASP A 64 2.33 -1.97 -20.20
CA ASP A 64 2.98 -0.72 -19.86
C ASP A 64 2.54 -0.21 -18.48
N ILE A 65 1.25 -0.25 -18.19
CA ILE A 65 0.69 0.09 -16.86
C ILE A 65 1.32 -0.81 -15.80
N ASN A 66 1.39 -2.12 -16.04
CA ASN A 66 2.02 -3.07 -15.13
C ASN A 66 3.51 -2.76 -14.91
N ARG A 67 4.26 -2.41 -15.97
CA ARG A 67 5.68 -2.03 -15.87
C ARG A 67 5.85 -0.76 -15.03
N MET A 68 5.06 0.27 -15.29
CA MET A 68 5.08 1.52 -14.53
C MET A 68 4.74 1.29 -13.06
N MET A 69 3.73 0.46 -12.79
CA MET A 69 3.33 0.08 -11.43
C MET A 69 4.43 -0.71 -10.73
N GLN A 70 5.09 -1.65 -11.39
CA GLN A 70 6.21 -2.40 -10.80
C GLN A 70 7.38 -1.50 -10.46
N GLN A 71 7.77 -0.59 -11.37
CA GLN A 71 8.87 0.35 -11.14
C GLN A 71 8.56 1.30 -9.98
N SER A 72 7.35 1.87 -9.95
CA SER A 72 6.94 2.84 -8.92
C SER A 72 6.67 2.18 -7.56
N SER A 73 6.14 0.96 -7.57
CA SER A 73 5.79 0.23 -6.34
C SER A 73 6.98 -0.48 -5.69
N SER A 74 8.04 -0.81 -6.43
CA SER A 74 9.21 -1.51 -5.85
C SER A 74 9.91 -0.68 -4.77
N SER A 75 10.16 0.60 -5.04
CA SER A 75 10.75 1.53 -4.06
C SER A 75 9.82 1.78 -2.88
N LEU A 76 8.52 1.92 -3.18
CA LEU A 76 7.46 2.14 -2.20
C LEU A 76 7.35 0.94 -1.23
N LEU A 77 7.34 -0.29 -1.76
CA LEU A 77 7.31 -1.53 -0.97
C LEU A 77 8.55 -1.67 -0.09
N ARG A 78 9.74 -1.34 -0.62
CA ARG A 78 11.00 -1.41 0.14
C ARG A 78 11.00 -0.45 1.32
N GLU A 79 10.57 0.80 1.11
CA GLU A 79 10.43 1.79 2.18
C GLU A 79 9.41 1.33 3.24
N MET A 80 8.30 0.72 2.82
CA MET A 80 7.27 0.19 3.74
C MET A 80 7.84 -0.90 4.63
N MET A 81 8.54 -1.88 4.04
CA MET A 81 9.15 -2.98 4.77
C MET A 81 10.22 -2.49 5.74
N THR A 82 11.05 -1.52 5.33
CA THR A 82 12.04 -0.90 6.23
C THR A 82 11.37 -0.19 7.41
N LYS A 83 10.29 0.58 7.19
CA LYS A 83 9.56 1.24 8.28
C LYS A 83 8.84 0.23 9.18
N ALA A 84 8.23 -0.80 8.62
CA ALA A 84 7.57 -1.86 9.37
C ALA A 84 8.58 -2.63 10.24
N TYR A 85 9.75 -2.95 9.69
CA TYR A 85 10.84 -3.61 10.41
C TYR A 85 11.42 -2.73 11.52
N ALA A 86 11.64 -1.43 11.27
CA ALA A 86 12.07 -0.50 12.29
C ALA A 86 11.04 -0.38 13.43
N LYS A 87 9.75 -0.34 13.10
CA LYS A 87 8.66 -0.26 14.08
C LYS A 87 8.46 -1.57 14.86
N ALA A 88 8.70 -2.72 14.23
CA ALA A 88 8.62 -4.03 14.88
C ALA A 88 9.78 -4.28 15.86
N GLN A 89 10.94 -3.66 15.62
CA GLN A 89 12.10 -3.73 16.53
C GLN A 89 12.01 -2.76 17.71
N GLN A 90 11.13 -1.76 17.65
CA GLN A 90 10.90 -0.90 18.80
C GLN A 90 10.27 -1.75 19.91
N PRO A 91 10.85 -1.76 21.12
CA PRO A 91 10.20 -2.41 22.25
C PRO A 91 8.81 -1.78 22.38
N ALA A 92 7.77 -2.63 22.41
CA ALA A 92 6.41 -2.20 22.69
C ALA A 92 6.48 -1.25 23.89
N ALA A 93 6.11 0.02 23.68
CA ALA A 93 6.24 1.06 24.67
C ALA A 93 5.87 0.49 26.04
N ALA A 94 6.84 0.52 26.97
CA ALA A 94 6.66 0.00 28.31
C ALA A 94 5.32 0.54 28.86
N PRO A 95 4.50 -0.29 29.51
CA PRO A 95 3.31 0.22 30.19
C PRO A 95 3.78 1.32 31.14
N SER A 96 3.24 2.53 30.95
CA SER A 96 3.48 3.65 31.84
C SER A 96 3.38 3.19 33.29
N PRO A 97 4.35 3.49 34.17
CA PRO A 97 4.28 3.06 35.55
C PRO A 97 3.00 3.60 36.18
N ALA A 98 2.12 2.69 36.61
CA ALA A 98 0.88 3.03 37.29
C ALA A 98 1.17 3.98 38.47
N PRO A 99 0.35 5.03 38.68
CA PRO A 99 0.54 5.93 39.80
C PRO A 99 0.40 5.14 41.10
N LYS A 100 1.48 5.07 41.88
CA LYS A 100 1.47 4.53 43.24
C LYS A 100 0.44 5.32 44.05
N LYS A 101 -0.69 4.71 44.38
CA LYS A 101 -1.61 5.23 45.40
C LYS A 101 -0.92 5.08 46.75
N SER A 102 -0.21 6.13 47.16
CA SER A 102 0.23 6.34 48.54
C SER A 102 -1.00 6.45 49.43
N LYS A 103 -1.06 5.60 50.44
CA LYS A 103 -2.11 5.57 51.46
C LYS A 103 -1.55 6.15 52.76
N PRO A 104 -2.28 7.05 53.43
CA PRO A 104 -2.39 7.04 54.87
C PRO A 104 -3.67 6.31 55.30
#